data_AF-A0A0D9A824-F1
#
_entry.id   AF-A0A0D9A824-F1
#
_cell.length_a   1.000
_cell.length_b   1.000
_cell.length_c   1.000
_cell.angle_alpha   90.00
_cell.angle_beta   90.00
_cell.angle_gamma   90.00
#
_symmetry.space_group_name_H-M   'P 1'
#
loop_
_entity.id
_entity.type
_entity.pdbx_description
1 polymer ?
#
loop_
_entity_poly.entity_id
_entity_poly.type
_entity_poly.pdbx_seq_one_letter_code
_entity_poly.pdbx_strand_id
1 'polypeptide(L)'
;MNTTFSCVGCGKCCTDHHVPLTLDEARMWAADGGQVIVLVEGFLANGLGLPVQQREHAERRSVQVSSGETEAFVAITFAAYNQGRCRNLDEDNLCRIYDRRPLVCRIYPMEINPHIPLDIAVKECPPQSWESGPDLIVGGTLVDQPLAELIQRSRQADRDDVLVKDAMCALLGIRTTALKGDGFTAYLPDMAEFATIFDELAGQTLPEWASEWLFHVSGDDIAGQVQAAGAEVTSEAAQNYAFISLRSA
;
A
#
# COMPACT_ATOMS: atom_id res chain seq x y z
N MET A 1 -28.47 1.16 -0.68
CA MET A 1 -28.26 2.27 -1.63
C MET A 1 -27.81 1.67 -2.95
N ASN A 2 -28.31 2.18 -4.08
CA ASN A 2 -27.81 1.79 -5.40
C ASN A 2 -26.79 2.84 -5.86
N THR A 3 -25.74 2.41 -6.54
CA THR A 3 -24.64 3.25 -7.00
C THR A 3 -24.25 2.83 -8.41
N THR A 4 -24.20 3.79 -9.33
CA THR A 4 -23.56 3.64 -10.64
C THR A 4 -22.21 4.34 -10.62
N PHE A 5 -21.29 3.91 -11.48
CA PHE A 5 -20.02 4.61 -11.63
C PHE A 5 -19.45 4.50 -13.05
N SER A 6 -18.91 5.62 -13.54
CA SER A 6 -18.05 5.66 -14.72
C SER A 6 -16.96 6.70 -14.54
N CYS A 7 -15.70 6.35 -14.83
CA CYS A 7 -14.62 7.34 -14.89
C CYS A 7 -14.86 8.29 -16.07
N VAL A 8 -14.86 9.60 -15.81
CA VAL A 8 -15.06 10.66 -16.83
C VAL A 8 -13.74 11.31 -17.28
N GLY A 9 -12.58 10.73 -16.95
CA GLY A 9 -11.28 11.28 -17.36
C GLY A 9 -10.93 12.60 -16.68
N CYS A 10 -11.42 12.87 -15.45
CA CYS A 10 -11.18 14.16 -14.78
C CYS A 10 -9.74 14.36 -14.24
N GLY A 11 -8.90 13.32 -14.24
CA GLY A 11 -7.51 13.38 -13.77
C GLY A 11 -7.28 13.46 -12.25
N LYS A 12 -8.33 13.69 -11.43
CA LYS A 12 -8.18 13.94 -9.98
C LYS A 12 -7.57 12.76 -9.22
N CYS A 13 -8.16 11.56 -9.30
CA CYS A 13 -7.62 10.35 -8.67
C CYS A 13 -6.30 9.85 -9.32
N CYS A 14 -5.82 10.53 -10.37
CA CYS A 14 -4.57 10.23 -11.06
C CYS A 14 -3.51 11.31 -10.83
N THR A 15 -3.74 12.26 -9.92
CA THR A 15 -2.83 13.39 -9.63
C THR A 15 -2.56 13.41 -8.13
N ASP A 16 -1.29 13.52 -7.73
CA ASP A 16 -0.85 13.56 -6.31
C ASP A 16 -1.25 12.33 -5.47
N HIS A 17 -1.55 11.20 -6.13
CA HIS A 17 -1.87 9.93 -5.47
C HIS A 17 -0.77 8.90 -5.71
N HIS A 18 -0.26 8.33 -4.61
CA HIS A 18 0.51 7.09 -4.66
C HIS A 18 -0.42 5.95 -5.08
N VAL A 19 0.01 5.16 -6.07
CA VAL A 19 -0.78 4.05 -6.62
C VAL A 19 -0.15 2.75 -6.15
N PRO A 20 -0.73 2.03 -5.17
CA PRO A 20 -0.24 0.71 -4.78
C PRO A 20 -0.05 -0.22 -5.97
N LEU A 21 1.09 -0.89 -6.00
CA LEU A 21 1.52 -1.79 -7.06
C LEU A 21 1.69 -3.20 -6.50
N THR A 22 1.23 -4.18 -7.26
CA THR A 22 1.74 -5.54 -7.13
C THR A 22 3.24 -5.58 -7.45
N LEU A 23 3.91 -6.67 -7.09
CA LEU A 23 5.33 -6.85 -7.36
C LEU A 23 5.64 -6.73 -8.86
N ASP A 24 4.86 -7.41 -9.71
CA ASP A 24 4.99 -7.33 -11.17
C ASP A 24 4.71 -5.92 -11.71
N GLU A 25 3.71 -5.23 -11.17
CA GLU A 25 3.41 -3.85 -11.55
C GLU A 25 4.52 -2.88 -11.13
N ALA A 26 5.15 -3.07 -9.96
CA ALA A 26 6.29 -2.29 -9.52
C ALA A 26 7.48 -2.48 -10.46
N ARG A 27 7.73 -3.72 -10.90
CA ARG A 27 8.75 -4.03 -11.91
C ARG A 27 8.49 -3.30 -13.22
N MET A 28 7.28 -3.43 -13.77
CA MET A 28 6.90 -2.78 -15.02
C MET A 28 6.98 -1.25 -14.89
N TRP A 29 6.54 -0.70 -13.76
CA TRP A 29 6.57 0.73 -13.51
C TRP A 29 8.01 1.27 -13.49
N ALA A 30 8.92 0.58 -12.81
CA ALA A 30 10.34 0.89 -12.80
C ALA A 30 10.97 0.78 -14.20
N ALA A 31 10.68 -0.30 -14.92
CA ALA A 31 11.18 -0.52 -16.29
C ALA A 31 10.71 0.55 -17.28
N ASP A 32 9.50 1.07 -17.08
CA ASP A 32 8.99 2.18 -17.89
C ASP A 32 9.63 3.52 -17.51
N GLY A 33 10.53 3.59 -16.52
CA GLY A 33 11.17 4.82 -16.03
C GLY A 33 10.36 5.57 -14.96
N GLY A 34 9.42 4.90 -14.30
CA GLY A 34 8.70 5.44 -13.14
C GLY A 34 9.47 5.25 -11.84
N GLN A 35 9.20 6.11 -10.85
CA GLN A 35 9.72 5.95 -9.50
C GLN A 35 8.75 5.14 -8.64
N VAL A 36 9.30 4.32 -7.74
CA VAL A 36 8.56 3.53 -6.75
C VAL A 36 8.88 4.08 -5.36
N ILE A 37 7.85 4.32 -4.55
CA ILE A 37 7.97 4.62 -3.13
C ILE A 37 7.59 3.37 -2.34
N VAL A 38 8.32 3.09 -1.26
CA VAL A 38 8.04 1.99 -0.34
C VAL A 38 7.43 2.57 0.93
N LEU A 39 6.17 2.23 1.20
CA LEU A 39 5.44 2.62 2.40
C LEU A 39 5.37 1.42 3.33
N VAL A 40 5.78 1.60 4.59
CA VAL A 40 5.80 0.53 5.59
C VAL A 40 5.05 0.94 6.85
N GLU A 41 4.15 0.06 7.28
CA GLU A 41 3.43 0.13 8.55
C GLU A 41 3.35 -1.27 9.16
N GLY A 42 3.23 -1.34 10.49
CA GLY A 42 3.21 -2.61 11.20
C GLY A 42 2.42 -2.54 12.49
N PHE A 43 2.03 -3.70 13.00
CA PHE A 43 1.28 -3.83 14.25
C PHE A 43 1.85 -4.99 15.07
N LEU A 44 1.70 -4.93 16.39
CA LEU A 44 2.25 -5.96 17.28
C LEU A 44 1.32 -7.16 17.39
N ALA A 45 1.87 -8.33 17.71
CA ALA A 45 1.10 -9.58 17.83
C ALA A 45 -0.02 -9.52 18.89
N ASN A 46 0.14 -8.66 19.90
CA ASN A 46 -0.88 -8.37 20.92
C ASN A 46 -2.06 -7.50 20.41
N GLY A 47 -2.00 -7.03 19.16
CA GLY A 47 -3.02 -6.21 18.52
C GLY A 47 -2.79 -4.69 18.62
N LEU A 48 -1.71 -4.23 19.25
CA LEU A 48 -1.37 -2.80 19.28
C LEU A 48 -1.17 -2.27 17.86
N GLY A 49 -1.88 -1.20 17.50
CA GLY A 49 -1.89 -0.61 16.16
C GLY A 49 -2.96 -1.15 15.21
N LEU A 50 -3.85 -2.06 15.66
CA LEU A 50 -4.84 -2.65 14.76
C LEU A 50 -6.23 -2.88 15.40
N PRO A 51 -7.32 -2.34 14.81
CA PRO A 51 -8.68 -2.70 15.21
C PRO A 51 -8.94 -4.20 15.01
N VAL A 52 -9.53 -4.87 16.00
CA VAL A 52 -9.77 -6.33 15.99
C VAL A 52 -10.46 -6.82 14.71
N GLN A 53 -11.45 -6.08 14.23
CA GLN A 53 -12.22 -6.43 13.02
C GLN A 53 -11.38 -6.44 11.73
N GLN A 54 -10.21 -5.79 11.71
CA GLN A 54 -9.32 -5.74 10.54
C GLN A 54 -8.17 -6.76 10.63
N ARG A 55 -8.07 -7.51 11.74
CA ARG A 55 -6.95 -8.40 12.04
C ARG A 55 -6.67 -9.43 10.96
N GLU A 56 -7.68 -10.21 10.60
CA GLU A 56 -7.54 -11.28 9.61
C GLU A 56 -7.06 -10.74 8.25
N HIS A 57 -7.61 -9.60 7.81
CA HIS A 57 -7.21 -9.00 6.54
C HIS A 57 -5.78 -8.48 6.58
N ALA A 58 -5.38 -7.80 7.66
CA ALA A 58 -4.05 -7.22 7.81
C ALA A 58 -2.96 -8.30 7.94
N GLU A 59 -3.15 -9.30 8.81
CA GLU A 59 -2.17 -10.39 9.00
C GLU A 59 -1.88 -11.13 7.70
N ARG A 60 -2.91 -11.39 6.87
CA ARG A 60 -2.74 -12.09 5.60
C ARG A 60 -1.87 -11.37 4.57
N ARG A 61 -1.74 -10.04 4.67
CA ARG A 61 -0.95 -9.20 3.76
C ARG A 61 0.34 -8.67 4.40
N SER A 62 0.72 -9.24 5.54
CA SER A 62 1.88 -8.82 6.32
C SER A 62 2.86 -9.98 6.47
N VAL A 63 4.14 -9.63 6.61
CA VAL A 63 5.18 -10.57 7.03
C VAL A 63 5.27 -10.55 8.56
N GLN A 64 5.37 -11.71 9.18
CA GLN A 64 5.65 -11.84 10.61
C GLN A 64 7.15 -11.66 10.85
N VAL A 65 7.51 -10.76 11.75
CA VAL A 65 8.89 -10.32 12.00
C VAL A 65 9.17 -10.19 13.48
N SER A 66 10.44 -10.12 13.86
CA SER A 66 10.85 -9.85 15.24
C SER A 66 11.07 -8.36 15.46
N SER A 67 10.76 -7.89 16.67
CA SER A 67 11.13 -6.56 17.15
C SER A 67 11.43 -6.65 18.65
N GLY A 68 12.70 -6.53 19.05
CA GLY A 68 13.12 -6.73 20.43
C GLY A 68 12.71 -8.09 20.99
N GLU A 69 11.87 -8.07 22.03
CA GLU A 69 11.38 -9.25 22.74
C GLU A 69 10.02 -9.77 22.25
N THR A 70 9.46 -9.17 21.18
CA THR A 70 8.13 -9.49 20.67
C THR A 70 8.09 -9.74 19.16
N GLU A 71 6.94 -10.21 18.70
CA GLU A 71 6.64 -10.37 17.28
C GLU A 71 5.75 -9.23 16.78
N ALA A 72 5.99 -8.84 15.54
CA ALA A 72 5.20 -7.86 14.82
C ALA A 72 4.79 -8.39 13.44
N PHE A 73 3.80 -7.73 12.85
CA PHE A 73 3.33 -7.96 11.50
C PHE A 73 3.56 -6.68 10.70
N VAL A 74 4.35 -6.76 9.63
CA VAL A 74 4.73 -5.61 8.81
C VAL A 74 4.07 -5.71 7.44
N ALA A 75 3.30 -4.71 7.06
CA ALA A 75 2.74 -4.54 5.72
C ALA A 75 3.65 -3.63 4.89
N ILE A 76 4.07 -4.12 3.72
CA ILE A 76 4.97 -3.41 2.81
C ILE A 76 4.18 -3.07 1.54
N THR A 77 4.06 -1.78 1.24
CA THR A 77 3.39 -1.30 0.03
C THR A 77 4.39 -0.65 -0.89
N PHE A 78 4.63 -1.26 -2.05
CA PHE A 78 5.24 -0.57 -3.17
C PHE A 78 4.16 0.24 -3.87
N ALA A 79 4.41 1.51 -4.11
CA ALA A 79 3.48 2.37 -4.81
C ALA A 79 4.20 3.19 -5.89
N ALA A 80 3.50 3.49 -6.97
CA ALA A 80 3.97 4.48 -7.92
C ALA A 80 4.12 5.82 -7.20
N TYR A 81 5.31 6.39 -7.25
CA TYR A 81 5.56 7.73 -6.74
C TYR A 81 5.11 8.76 -7.78
N ASN A 82 3.92 9.32 -7.59
CA ASN A 82 3.36 10.35 -8.46
C ASN A 82 3.21 11.66 -7.67
N GLN A 83 4.25 12.50 -7.71
CA GLN A 83 4.08 13.91 -7.36
C GLN A 83 3.56 14.66 -8.59
N GLY A 84 2.36 15.21 -8.48
CA GLY A 84 1.61 15.80 -9.56
C GLY A 84 0.93 14.76 -10.45
N ARG A 85 0.73 15.15 -11.72
CA ARG A 85 -0.09 14.41 -12.67
C ARG A 85 0.59 13.10 -13.07
N CYS A 86 -0.14 11.98 -13.00
CA CYS A 86 0.38 10.67 -13.38
C CYS A 86 0.97 10.68 -14.79
N ARG A 87 2.21 10.18 -14.91
CA ARG A 87 2.99 10.14 -16.17
C ARG A 87 2.29 9.44 -17.32
N ASN A 88 1.33 8.56 -17.03
CA ASN A 88 0.61 7.81 -18.03
C ASN A 88 -0.62 8.53 -18.59
N LEU A 89 -0.97 9.73 -18.09
CA LEU A 89 -2.07 10.51 -18.66
C LEU A 89 -1.66 11.19 -19.97
N ASP A 90 -2.54 11.18 -20.96
CA ASP A 90 -2.46 12.03 -22.15
C ASP A 90 -3.04 13.43 -21.90
N GLU A 91 -2.92 14.32 -22.88
CA GLU A 91 -3.33 15.73 -22.78
C GLU A 91 -4.80 15.91 -22.34
N ASP A 92 -5.66 14.93 -22.62
CA ASP A 92 -7.09 14.90 -22.26
C ASP A 92 -7.36 14.20 -20.91
N ASN A 93 -6.32 13.88 -20.14
CA ASN A 93 -6.35 13.14 -18.87
C ASN A 93 -6.89 11.70 -18.98
N LEU A 94 -6.80 11.10 -20.18
CA LEU A 94 -7.07 9.68 -20.37
C LEU A 94 -5.79 8.87 -20.14
N CYS A 95 -5.96 7.67 -19.62
CA CYS A 95 -4.82 6.81 -19.30
C CYS A 95 -4.27 6.16 -20.58
N ARG A 96 -2.99 6.35 -20.90
CA ARG A 96 -2.38 5.72 -22.09
C ARG A 96 -2.11 4.22 -21.95
N ILE A 97 -2.33 3.65 -20.76
CA ILE A 97 -2.01 2.25 -20.45
C ILE A 97 -3.22 1.43 -19.97
N TYR A 98 -4.42 1.69 -20.50
CA TYR A 98 -5.68 1.07 -20.03
C TYR A 98 -5.59 -0.45 -19.78
N ASP A 99 -4.94 -1.19 -20.67
CA ASP A 99 -4.81 -2.65 -20.61
C ASP A 99 -3.87 -3.15 -19.50
N ARG A 100 -2.88 -2.32 -19.14
CA ARG A 100 -1.84 -2.61 -18.15
C ARG A 100 -1.87 -1.68 -16.94
N ARG A 101 -2.99 -0.98 -16.69
CA ARG A 101 -3.20 -0.17 -15.48
C ARG A 101 -2.92 -1.00 -14.22
N PRO A 102 -2.38 -0.41 -13.14
CA PRO A 102 -2.29 -1.10 -11.87
C PRO A 102 -3.64 -1.60 -11.38
N LEU A 103 -3.70 -2.74 -10.69
CA LEU A 103 -4.95 -3.34 -10.21
C LEU A 103 -5.77 -2.35 -9.38
N VAL A 104 -5.12 -1.57 -8.50
CA VAL A 104 -5.79 -0.54 -7.69
C VAL A 104 -6.48 0.53 -8.55
N CYS A 105 -5.91 0.90 -9.70
CA CYS A 105 -6.54 1.82 -10.64
C CYS A 105 -7.72 1.19 -11.40
N ARG A 106 -7.71 -0.14 -11.60
CA ARG A 106 -8.80 -0.86 -12.27
C ARG A 106 -9.99 -1.10 -11.35
N ILE A 107 -9.75 -1.23 -10.05
CA ILE A 107 -10.82 -1.46 -9.07
C ILE A 107 -11.48 -0.16 -8.58
N TYR A 108 -10.87 0.99 -8.85
CA TYR A 108 -11.42 2.28 -8.45
C TYR A 108 -12.84 2.47 -9.01
N PRO A 109 -13.83 2.83 -8.17
CA PRO A 109 -13.69 3.52 -6.90
C PRO A 109 -13.71 2.62 -5.65
N MET A 110 -13.77 1.29 -5.83
CA MET A 110 -13.88 0.32 -4.74
C MET A 110 -12.62 0.29 -3.86
N GLU A 111 -12.80 -0.20 -2.64
CA GLU A 111 -11.73 -0.39 -1.67
C GLU A 111 -11.14 -1.80 -1.73
N ILE A 112 -9.81 -1.90 -1.59
CA ILE A 112 -9.13 -3.18 -1.43
C ILE A 112 -9.48 -3.79 -0.07
N ASN A 113 -9.52 -3.00 1.00
CA ASN A 113 -9.82 -3.51 2.33
C ASN A 113 -11.30 -3.92 2.43
N PRO A 114 -11.62 -5.21 2.70
CA PRO A 114 -13.00 -5.69 2.75
C PRO A 114 -13.83 -5.07 3.88
N HIS A 115 -13.19 -4.44 4.86
CA HIS A 115 -13.87 -3.80 6.00
C HIS A 115 -14.14 -2.31 5.77
N ILE A 116 -13.69 -1.74 4.66
CA ILE A 116 -13.94 -0.34 4.30
C ILE A 116 -15.01 -0.32 3.21
N PRO A 117 -16.25 0.11 3.50
CA PRO A 117 -17.26 0.26 2.47
C PRO A 117 -16.91 1.42 1.53
N LEU A 118 -17.44 1.37 0.30
CA LEU A 118 -17.39 2.52 -0.59
C LEU A 118 -18.17 3.69 0.04
N ASP A 119 -17.46 4.76 0.35
CA ASP A 119 -18.05 6.06 0.67
C ASP A 119 -17.78 7.01 -0.50
N ILE A 120 -18.84 7.42 -1.21
CA ILE A 120 -18.73 8.33 -2.35
C ILE A 120 -18.31 9.74 -1.94
N ALA A 121 -18.59 10.15 -0.69
CA ALA A 121 -18.36 11.51 -0.23
C ALA A 121 -16.86 11.83 -0.06
N VAL A 122 -16.05 10.79 0.18
CA VAL A 122 -14.58 10.92 0.30
C VAL A 122 -13.87 10.71 -1.03
N LYS A 123 -14.59 10.40 -2.11
CA LYS A 123 -13.99 10.23 -3.44
C LYS A 123 -13.92 11.58 -4.14
N GLU A 124 -12.79 11.84 -4.77
CA GLU A 124 -12.53 13.11 -5.47
C GLU A 124 -13.25 13.22 -6.83
N CYS A 125 -13.92 12.16 -7.27
CA CYS A 125 -14.60 12.12 -8.55
C CYS A 125 -15.76 13.13 -8.62
N PRO A 126 -15.90 13.86 -9.74
CA PRO A 126 -16.98 14.82 -9.89
C PRO A 126 -18.34 14.11 -10.01
N PRO A 127 -19.46 14.80 -9.72
CA PRO A 127 -20.81 14.21 -9.68
C PRO A 127 -21.19 13.38 -10.92
N GLN A 128 -20.76 13.82 -12.10
CA GLN A 128 -21.05 13.14 -13.38
C GLN A 128 -20.55 11.69 -13.39
N SER A 129 -19.51 11.37 -12.62
CA SER A 129 -18.97 10.00 -12.51
C SER A 129 -19.94 9.05 -11.81
N TRP A 130 -20.90 9.58 -11.05
CA TRP A 130 -21.85 8.82 -10.23
C TRP A 130 -23.27 8.83 -10.82
N GLU A 131 -23.54 9.71 -11.79
CA GLU A 131 -24.86 9.89 -12.42
C GLU A 131 -25.09 8.94 -13.61
N SER A 132 -24.02 8.36 -14.14
CA SER A 132 -24.04 7.50 -15.32
C SER A 132 -23.06 6.33 -15.19
N GLY A 133 -23.20 5.34 -16.08
CA GLY A 133 -22.39 4.14 -16.10
C GLY A 133 -23.15 2.88 -15.69
N PRO A 134 -22.48 1.71 -15.69
CA PRO A 134 -23.05 0.47 -15.22
C PRO A 134 -23.41 0.54 -13.72
N ASP A 135 -24.35 -0.30 -13.32
CA ASP A 135 -24.63 -0.55 -11.90
C ASP A 135 -23.38 -1.14 -11.24
N LEU A 136 -22.88 -0.44 -10.23
CA LEU A 136 -21.76 -0.86 -9.41
C LEU A 136 -22.26 -1.61 -8.17
N ILE A 137 -23.18 -0.98 -7.43
CA ILE A 137 -23.79 -1.52 -6.22
C ILE A 137 -25.31 -1.49 -6.36
N VAL A 138 -25.97 -2.61 -6.11
CA VAL A 138 -27.45 -2.70 -6.06
C VAL A 138 -27.83 -3.36 -4.74
N GLY A 139 -28.74 -2.73 -3.98
CA GLY A 139 -29.15 -3.26 -2.68
C GLY A 139 -28.01 -3.41 -1.67
N GLY A 140 -26.94 -2.60 -1.80
CA GLY A 140 -25.75 -2.70 -0.94
C GLY A 140 -24.76 -3.80 -1.33
N THR A 141 -24.97 -4.51 -2.44
CA THR A 141 -24.07 -5.56 -2.95
C THR A 141 -23.39 -5.12 -4.24
N LEU A 142 -22.09 -5.37 -4.36
CA LEU A 142 -21.35 -5.19 -5.61
C LEU A 142 -21.90 -6.16 -6.68
N VAL A 143 -22.43 -5.64 -7.79
CA VAL A 143 -23.04 -6.46 -8.86
C VAL A 143 -22.11 -6.67 -10.06
N ASP A 144 -21.10 -5.82 -10.23
CA ASP A 144 -20.06 -5.96 -11.26
C ASP A 144 -19.12 -7.13 -10.92
N GLN A 145 -19.34 -8.28 -11.57
CA GLN A 145 -18.56 -9.50 -11.35
C GLN A 145 -17.10 -9.38 -11.81
N PRO A 146 -16.80 -8.89 -13.03
CA PRO A 146 -15.41 -8.63 -13.43
C PRO A 146 -14.64 -7.75 -12.44
N LEU A 147 -15.28 -6.73 -11.87
CA LEU A 147 -14.68 -5.89 -10.86
C LEU A 147 -14.44 -6.64 -9.53
N ALA A 148 -15.40 -7.47 -9.11
CA ALA A 148 -15.24 -8.31 -7.93
C ALA A 148 -14.02 -9.26 -8.06
N GLU A 149 -13.82 -9.84 -9.24
CA GLU A 149 -12.64 -10.67 -9.54
C GLU A 149 -11.33 -9.87 -9.46
N LEU A 150 -11.30 -8.64 -9.98
CA LEU A 150 -10.13 -7.77 -9.89
C LEU A 150 -9.80 -7.40 -8.44
N ILE A 151 -10.80 -7.16 -7.59
CA ILE A 151 -10.59 -6.91 -6.15
C ILE A 151 -9.95 -8.13 -5.49
N GLN A 152 -10.44 -9.34 -5.79
CA GLN A 152 -9.84 -10.56 -5.24
C GLN A 152 -8.41 -10.78 -5.73
N ARG A 153 -8.15 -10.53 -7.02
CA ARG A 153 -6.79 -10.58 -7.57
C ARG A 153 -5.85 -9.58 -6.89
N SER A 154 -6.31 -8.35 -6.65
CA SER A 154 -5.51 -7.34 -5.94
C SER A 154 -5.17 -7.79 -4.52
N ARG A 155 -6.15 -8.33 -3.79
CA ARG A 155 -5.93 -8.87 -2.44
C ARG A 155 -5.00 -10.07 -2.44
N GLN A 156 -5.10 -10.93 -3.45
CA GLN A 156 -4.26 -12.12 -3.56
C GLN A 156 -2.81 -11.74 -3.85
N ALA A 157 -2.58 -10.77 -4.75
CA ALA A 157 -1.25 -10.26 -5.02
C ALA A 157 -0.59 -9.68 -3.76
N ASP A 158 -1.32 -8.94 -2.92
CA ASP A 158 -0.78 -8.47 -1.63
C ASP A 158 -0.26 -9.62 -0.74
N ARG A 159 -0.89 -10.81 -0.78
CA ARG A 159 -0.44 -11.98 -0.01
C ARG A 159 0.74 -12.68 -0.67
N ASP A 160 0.68 -12.86 -1.98
CA ASP A 160 1.70 -13.57 -2.75
C ASP A 160 3.01 -12.79 -2.78
N ASP A 161 2.92 -11.45 -2.82
CA ASP A 161 4.07 -10.55 -2.97
C ASP A 161 4.81 -10.27 -1.65
N VAL A 162 4.17 -10.43 -0.49
CA VAL A 162 4.66 -9.82 0.77
C VAL A 162 6.05 -10.32 1.17
N LEU A 163 6.34 -11.61 0.97
CA LEU A 163 7.63 -12.19 1.30
C LEU A 163 8.75 -11.66 0.39
N VAL A 164 8.46 -11.46 -0.90
CA VAL A 164 9.42 -10.85 -1.84
C VAL A 164 9.58 -9.36 -1.55
N LYS A 165 8.52 -8.67 -1.13
CA LYS A 165 8.61 -7.26 -0.71
C LYS A 165 9.48 -7.12 0.55
N ASP A 166 9.38 -8.04 1.53
CA ASP A 166 10.28 -8.05 2.70
C ASP A 166 11.74 -8.33 2.30
N ALA A 167 11.95 -9.26 1.37
CA ALA A 167 13.25 -9.55 0.79
C ALA A 167 13.94 -8.33 0.19
N MET A 168 13.19 -7.62 -0.65
CA MET A 168 13.67 -6.40 -1.28
C MET A 168 13.96 -5.34 -0.22
N CYS A 169 13.09 -5.18 0.77
CA CYS A 169 13.34 -4.29 1.90
C CYS A 169 14.63 -4.66 2.65
N ALA A 170 14.96 -5.95 2.81
CA ALA A 170 16.19 -6.41 3.44
C ALA A 170 17.43 -5.89 2.69
N LEU A 171 17.43 -6.13 1.38
CA LEU A 171 18.55 -5.80 0.50
C LEU A 171 18.71 -4.28 0.32
N LEU A 172 17.60 -3.53 0.39
CA LEU A 172 17.57 -2.07 0.37
C LEU A 172 17.88 -1.41 1.73
N GLY A 173 18.10 -2.19 2.80
CA GLY A 173 18.34 -1.65 4.15
C GLY A 173 17.09 -1.00 4.79
N ILE A 174 15.89 -1.38 4.35
CA ILE A 174 14.60 -0.91 4.88
C ILE A 174 14.19 -1.82 6.04
N ARG A 175 14.37 -1.33 7.27
CA ARG A 175 14.06 -2.07 8.51
C ARG A 175 13.32 -1.27 9.58
N THR A 176 12.83 -0.09 9.23
CA THR A 176 11.99 0.71 10.14
C THR A 176 10.57 0.84 9.60
N THR A 177 9.61 0.43 10.42
CA THR A 177 8.17 0.52 10.15
C THR A 177 7.54 1.60 11.01
N ALA A 178 6.43 2.19 10.56
CA ALA A 178 5.56 2.95 11.45
C ALA A 178 4.64 2.00 12.23
N LEU A 179 4.13 2.44 13.39
CA LEU A 179 2.98 1.77 14.01
C LEU A 179 1.72 2.06 13.18
N LYS A 180 0.98 1.02 12.81
CA LYS A 180 -0.27 1.13 12.07
C LYS A 180 -1.29 1.96 12.85
N GLY A 181 -1.93 2.90 12.14
CA GLY A 181 -2.82 3.90 12.74
C GLY A 181 -2.11 5.12 13.34
N ASP A 182 -0.79 5.07 13.54
CA ASP A 182 0.02 6.22 13.95
C ASP A 182 0.69 6.92 12.76
N GLY A 183 1.16 6.16 11.76
CA GLY A 183 1.84 6.73 10.60
C GLY A 183 2.23 5.72 9.52
N PHE A 184 3.05 6.18 8.58
CA PHE A 184 3.80 5.39 7.61
C PHE A 184 5.27 5.80 7.61
N THR A 185 6.19 4.85 7.46
CA THR A 185 7.55 5.17 6.99
C THR A 185 7.58 5.10 5.47
N ALA A 186 8.19 6.10 4.84
CA ALA A 186 8.19 6.29 3.40
C ALA A 186 9.63 6.36 2.89
N TYR A 187 10.02 5.38 2.08
CA TYR A 187 11.37 5.26 1.51
C TYR A 187 11.31 5.50 0.00
N LEU A 188 12.30 6.22 -0.52
CA LEU A 188 12.49 6.43 -1.95
C LEU A 188 13.80 5.75 -2.36
N PRO A 189 13.77 4.45 -2.71
CA PRO A 189 14.98 3.70 -3.06
C PRO A 189 15.63 4.21 -4.35
N ASP A 190 16.93 3.93 -4.51
CA ASP A 190 17.58 4.10 -5.81
C ASP A 190 16.97 3.12 -6.83
N MET A 191 16.50 3.62 -7.96
CA MET A 191 15.76 2.78 -8.92
C MET A 191 16.65 1.79 -9.67
N ALA A 192 17.96 2.05 -9.79
CA ALA A 192 18.89 1.10 -10.40
C ALA A 192 19.19 -0.05 -9.43
N GLU A 193 19.40 0.26 -8.16
CA GLU A 193 19.51 -0.74 -7.10
C GLU A 193 18.23 -1.56 -6.95
N PHE A 194 17.05 -0.90 -6.91
CA PHE A 194 15.75 -1.56 -6.85
C PHE A 194 15.55 -2.55 -8.01
N ALA A 195 15.87 -2.15 -9.24
CA ALA A 195 15.77 -3.02 -10.41
C ALA A 195 16.76 -4.20 -10.35
N THR A 196 17.99 -3.94 -9.90
CA THR A 196 19.02 -4.99 -9.75
C THR A 196 18.56 -6.05 -8.74
N ILE A 197 18.11 -5.62 -7.57
CA ILE A 197 17.59 -6.51 -6.52
C ILE A 197 16.38 -7.31 -7.01
N PHE A 198 15.49 -6.69 -7.78
CA PHE A 198 14.35 -7.39 -8.36
C PHE A 198 14.80 -8.54 -9.27
N ASP A 199 15.73 -8.27 -10.18
CA ASP A 199 16.24 -9.28 -11.11
C ASP A 199 17.06 -10.37 -10.38
N GLU A 200 17.76 -10.03 -9.29
CA GLU A 200 18.43 -11.01 -8.43
C GLU A 200 17.43 -11.95 -7.76
N LEU A 201 16.34 -11.45 -7.19
CA LEU A 201 15.35 -12.29 -6.53
C LEU A 201 14.47 -13.09 -7.51
N ALA A 202 14.46 -12.74 -8.79
CA ALA A 202 13.63 -13.40 -9.80
C ALA A 202 14.03 -14.88 -9.98
N GLY A 203 13.11 -15.78 -9.60
CA GLY A 203 13.27 -17.22 -9.79
C GLY A 203 14.21 -17.90 -8.78
N GLN A 204 14.65 -17.18 -7.74
CA GLN A 204 15.44 -17.74 -6.65
C GLN A 204 14.55 -18.14 -5.46
N THR A 205 15.01 -19.10 -4.66
CA THR A 205 14.43 -19.34 -3.33
C THR A 205 14.82 -18.16 -2.45
N LEU A 206 13.84 -17.51 -1.82
CA LEU A 206 14.10 -16.39 -0.92
C LEU A 206 15.00 -16.87 0.22
N PRO A 207 16.13 -16.19 0.49
CA PRO A 207 16.95 -16.53 1.64
C PRO A 207 16.18 -16.32 2.94
N GLU A 208 16.44 -17.17 3.94
CA GLU A 208 15.94 -16.92 5.29
C GLU A 208 16.72 -15.75 5.90
N TRP A 209 16.04 -14.64 6.19
CA TRP A 209 16.60 -13.53 6.94
C TRP A 209 16.00 -13.49 8.34
N ALA A 210 16.84 -13.20 9.33
CA ALA A 210 16.35 -12.66 10.58
C ALA A 210 15.85 -11.23 10.30
N SER A 211 14.54 -11.09 10.08
CA SER A 211 13.91 -9.79 9.86
C SER A 211 13.65 -9.13 11.22
N GLU A 212 14.67 -8.47 11.75
CA GLU A 212 14.54 -7.59 12.92
C GLU A 212 14.10 -6.18 12.46
N TRP A 213 12.98 -5.71 13.00
CA TRP A 213 12.36 -4.44 12.63
C TRP A 213 12.23 -3.49 13.82
N LEU A 214 12.43 -2.20 13.55
CA LEU A 214 12.25 -1.11 14.50
C LEU A 214 10.96 -0.33 14.21
N PHE A 215 10.32 0.21 15.25
CA PHE A 215 9.18 1.11 15.11
C PHE A 215 9.62 2.58 15.16
N HIS A 216 9.22 3.38 14.18
CA HIS A 216 9.17 4.84 14.30
C HIS A 216 7.74 5.23 14.66
N VAL A 217 7.57 6.07 15.69
CA VAL A 217 6.26 6.52 16.15
C VAL A 217 6.25 8.03 16.37
N SER A 218 5.06 8.63 16.34
CA SER A 218 4.87 10.07 16.34
C SER A 218 5.17 10.78 17.66
N GLY A 219 5.24 10.04 18.78
CA GLY A 219 5.47 10.63 20.10
C GLY A 219 5.76 9.63 21.23
N ASP A 220 6.28 10.17 22.33
CA ASP A 220 6.74 9.41 23.50
C ASP A 220 5.64 8.56 24.16
N ASP A 221 4.37 9.00 24.07
CA ASP A 221 3.24 8.27 24.63
C ASP A 221 2.97 6.94 23.92
N ILE A 222 3.15 6.91 22.59
CA ILE A 222 3.08 5.68 21.79
C ILE A 222 4.37 4.89 21.94
N ALA A 223 5.54 5.55 21.95
CA ALA A 223 6.82 4.88 22.13
C ALA A 223 6.83 4.04 23.41
N GLY A 224 6.33 4.60 24.52
CA GLY A 224 6.20 3.88 25.78
C GLY A 224 5.26 2.67 25.70
N GLN A 225 4.17 2.74 24.93
CA GLN A 225 3.27 1.59 24.72
C GLN A 225 3.92 0.48 23.89
N VAL A 226 4.63 0.84 22.82
CA VAL A 226 5.34 -0.10 21.95
C VAL A 226 6.47 -0.80 22.71
N GLN A 227 7.26 -0.04 23.47
CA GLN A 227 8.32 -0.58 24.33
C GLN A 227 7.77 -1.46 25.46
N ALA A 228 6.67 -1.06 26.10
CA ALA A 228 6.03 -1.88 27.13
C ALA A 228 5.46 -3.20 26.57
N ALA A 229 5.19 -3.27 25.26
CA ALA A 229 4.80 -4.48 24.55
C ALA A 229 6.00 -5.33 24.07
N GLY A 230 7.23 -4.92 24.39
CA GLY A 230 8.47 -5.65 24.08
C GLY A 230 9.09 -5.30 22.73
N ALA A 231 8.49 -4.40 21.95
CA ALA A 231 9.02 -3.98 20.65
C ALA A 231 10.04 -2.84 20.76
N GLU A 232 10.96 -2.78 19.81
CA GLU A 232 11.96 -1.71 19.77
C GLU A 232 11.45 -0.48 19.01
N VAL A 233 11.79 0.70 19.52
CA VAL A 233 11.46 1.99 18.94
C VAL A 233 12.74 2.73 18.60
N THR A 234 12.79 3.37 17.44
CA THR A 234 13.86 4.31 17.09
C THR A 234 13.44 5.74 17.37
N SER A 235 14.32 6.49 18.03
CA SER A 235 14.22 7.95 18.23
C SER A 235 15.17 8.72 17.32
N GLU A 236 15.92 8.02 16.46
CA GLU A 236 16.88 8.65 15.58
C GLU A 236 16.17 9.41 14.46
N ALA A 237 16.73 10.55 14.08
CA ALA A 237 16.28 11.29 12.92
C ALA A 237 16.39 10.38 11.69
N ALA A 238 15.28 10.16 11.00
CA ALA A 238 15.23 9.31 9.82
C ALA A 238 16.15 9.87 8.73
N GLN A 239 17.26 9.19 8.45
CA GLN A 239 18.24 9.64 7.44
C GLN A 239 17.87 9.17 6.02
N ASN A 240 17.22 8.01 5.93
CA ASN A 240 16.91 7.31 4.68
C ASN A 240 15.40 7.12 4.42
N TYR A 241 14.53 7.65 5.30
CA TYR A 241 13.08 7.64 5.11
C TYR A 241 12.43 8.90 5.68
N ALA A 242 11.18 9.16 5.28
CA ALA A 242 10.31 10.12 5.94
C ALA A 242 9.28 9.40 6.81
N PHE A 243 8.99 9.93 8.00
CA PHE A 243 7.84 9.49 8.79
C PHE A 243 6.64 10.39 8.48
N ILE A 244 5.55 9.79 8.02
CA ILE A 244 4.29 10.47 7.71
C ILE A 244 3.30 10.15 8.82
N SER A 245 3.12 11.10 9.74
CA SER A 245 2.17 10.98 10.85
C SER A 245 0.72 11.01 10.35
N LEU A 246 -0.13 10.14 10.90
CA LEU A 246 -1.58 10.18 10.76
C LEU A 246 -2.27 10.96 11.88
N ARG A 247 -1.53 11.38 12.92
CA ARG A 247 -2.07 12.31 13.91
C ARG A 247 -2.28 13.66 13.24
N SER A 248 -3.46 14.25 13.46
CA SER A 248 -3.72 15.64 13.11
C SER A 248 -2.64 16.53 13.74
N ALA A 249 -1.98 17.35 12.92
CA ALA A 249 -1.09 18.41 13.39
C ALA A 249 -1.86 19.49 14.16
#